data_AF-A0A4Q6B7A1-F1
#
_entry.id   AF-A0A4Q6B7A1-F1
#
_cell.length_a   1.000
_cell.length_b   1.000
_cell.length_c   1.000
_cell.angle_alpha   90.00
_cell.angle_beta   90.00
_cell.angle_gamma   90.00
#
_symmetry.space_group_name_H-M   'P 1'
#
loop_
_entity.id
_entity.type
_entity.pdbx_description
1 polymer ?
#
loop_
_entity_poly.entity_id
_entity_poly.type
_entity_poly.pdbx_seq_one_letter_code
_entity_poly.pdbx_strand_id
1 'polypeptide(L)'
;MTTGTYKEHYANVRITLLVRLSYPLLRRKMGNMKPDVKVPIAAFSKKYNLSPREQDVLRLMIDRVVNAEDISQKLGISQNTVRIHVKNINNKVGARSKTEILSAFIDFLESYYERILSGGAAEPHQVTT
;
A
#
# COMPACT_ATOMS: atom_id res chain seq x y z
N MET A 1 4.92 -13.59 30.43
CA MET A 1 3.67 -12.89 30.05
C MET A 1 4.07 -11.70 29.19
N THR A 2 3.96 -11.81 27.87
CA THR A 2 4.17 -10.67 26.96
C THR A 2 3.15 -10.77 25.84
N THR A 3 1.98 -10.22 26.09
CA THR A 3 0.90 -10.05 25.13
C THR A 3 1.27 -8.92 24.17
N GLY A 4 1.76 -9.27 22.96
CA GLY A 4 2.17 -8.22 22.04
C GLY A 4 2.41 -8.61 20.57
N THR A 5 2.12 -9.83 20.12
CA THR A 5 2.60 -10.28 18.79
C THR A 5 1.57 -10.98 17.92
N TYR A 6 0.27 -10.87 18.24
CA TYR A 6 -0.80 -11.38 17.36
C TYR A 6 -1.48 -10.26 16.54
N LYS A 7 -1.60 -9.03 17.06
CA LYS A 7 -2.37 -7.96 16.39
C LYS A 7 -1.69 -7.36 15.15
N GLU A 8 -0.35 -7.38 15.09
CA GLU A 8 0.42 -6.90 13.93
C GLU A 8 0.45 -7.92 12.78
N HIS A 9 0.24 -9.20 13.06
CA HIS A 9 0.41 -10.28 12.08
C HIS A 9 -0.79 -10.41 11.12
N TYR A 10 -1.98 -9.91 11.50
CA TYR A 10 -3.21 -10.01 10.70
C TYR A 10 -3.49 -8.80 9.80
N ALA A 11 -2.76 -7.69 9.96
CA ALA A 11 -2.84 -6.54 9.05
C ALA A 11 -2.51 -6.91 7.60
N ASN A 12 -1.76 -7.99 7.41
CA ASN A 12 -1.31 -8.48 6.11
C ASN A 12 -2.33 -9.37 5.38
N VAL A 13 -3.38 -9.89 6.01
CA VAL A 13 -4.04 -11.14 5.52
C VAL A 13 -4.89 -10.99 4.25
N ARG A 14 -5.41 -9.79 3.89
CA ARG A 14 -6.26 -9.64 2.67
C ARG A 14 -5.46 -9.40 1.39
N ILE A 15 -4.43 -8.54 1.44
CA ILE A 15 -3.47 -8.39 0.34
C ILE A 15 -2.60 -9.66 0.25
N THR A 16 -2.25 -10.26 1.38
CA THR A 16 -1.60 -11.58 1.39
C THR A 16 -2.46 -12.62 0.71
N LEU A 17 -3.80 -12.62 0.81
CA LEU A 17 -4.62 -13.67 0.18
C LEU A 17 -4.62 -13.60 -1.35
N LEU A 18 -4.69 -12.40 -1.94
CA LEU A 18 -4.58 -12.21 -3.39
C LEU A 18 -3.22 -12.67 -3.90
N VAL A 19 -2.15 -12.42 -3.14
CA VAL A 19 -0.83 -12.93 -3.51
C VAL A 19 -0.64 -14.42 -3.10
N ARG A 20 -1.41 -14.96 -2.13
CA ARG A 20 -1.31 -16.34 -1.58
C ARG A 20 -1.99 -17.43 -2.37
N LEU A 21 -2.97 -17.08 -3.19
CA LEU A 21 -3.45 -18.00 -4.21
C LEU A 21 -2.41 -18.19 -5.33
N SER A 22 -1.54 -17.20 -5.55
CA SER A 22 -0.40 -17.27 -6.48
C SER A 22 0.93 -17.70 -5.81
N TYR A 23 1.06 -17.65 -4.47
CA TYR A 23 2.33 -17.89 -3.76
C TYR A 23 2.93 -19.32 -3.82
N PRO A 24 2.19 -20.43 -4.03
CA PRO A 24 2.81 -21.75 -4.13
C PRO A 24 3.82 -21.83 -5.29
N LEU A 25 3.55 -21.11 -6.39
CA LEU A 25 4.43 -21.06 -7.57
C LEU A 25 5.57 -20.03 -7.40
N LEU A 26 5.34 -18.99 -6.60
CA LEU A 26 6.29 -17.90 -6.33
C LEU A 26 7.46 -18.31 -5.44
N ARG A 27 7.24 -19.20 -4.45
CA ARG A 27 8.29 -19.65 -3.52
C ARG A 27 9.46 -20.34 -4.23
N ARG A 28 9.19 -20.98 -5.38
CA ARG A 28 10.19 -21.75 -6.13
C ARG A 28 11.12 -20.86 -6.97
N LYS A 29 10.67 -19.65 -7.35
CA LYS A 29 11.42 -18.69 -8.19
C LYS A 29 12.06 -17.55 -7.37
N MET A 30 11.55 -17.22 -6.18
CA MET A 30 11.96 -16.03 -5.40
C MET A 30 12.78 -16.27 -4.11
N GLY A 31 13.15 -17.51 -3.77
CA GLY A 31 13.98 -17.77 -2.58
C GLY A 31 13.37 -17.26 -1.26
N ASN A 32 14.20 -16.72 -0.35
CA ASN A 32 13.83 -16.24 1.00
C ASN A 32 13.25 -14.80 1.05
N MET A 33 12.81 -14.23 -0.08
CA MET A 33 12.32 -12.85 -0.14
C MET A 33 10.99 -12.70 0.63
N LYS A 34 11.00 -11.91 1.71
CA LYS A 34 9.79 -11.47 2.39
C LYS A 34 9.24 -10.26 1.62
N PRO A 35 8.04 -10.33 1.02
CA PRO A 35 7.49 -9.21 0.28
C PRO A 35 7.18 -8.05 1.24
N ASP A 36 7.91 -6.94 1.07
CA ASP A 36 7.68 -5.70 1.82
C ASP A 36 6.69 -4.81 1.07
N VAL A 37 5.53 -4.57 1.68
CA VAL A 37 4.46 -3.72 1.14
C VAL A 37 4.91 -2.26 0.97
N LYS A 38 5.98 -1.83 1.65
CA LYS A 38 6.52 -0.47 1.51
C LYS A 38 7.00 -0.16 0.10
N VAL A 39 7.57 -1.13 -0.62
CA VAL A 39 8.13 -0.88 -1.96
C VAL A 39 7.02 -0.62 -2.98
N PRO A 40 5.95 -1.43 -3.06
CA PRO A 40 4.79 -1.08 -3.87
C PRO A 40 4.10 0.22 -3.46
N ILE A 41 4.02 0.55 -2.16
CA ILE A 41 3.45 1.83 -1.69
C ILE A 41 4.24 3.02 -2.24
N ALA A 42 5.58 2.97 -2.17
CA ALA A 42 6.43 4.03 -2.71
C ALA A 42 6.28 4.15 -4.24
N ALA A 43 6.23 3.02 -4.94
CA ALA A 43 6.05 3.00 -6.39
C ALA A 43 4.66 3.54 -6.81
N PHE A 44 3.60 3.18 -6.09
CA PHE A 44 2.25 3.73 -6.30
C PHE A 44 2.22 5.24 -6.01
N SER A 45 2.85 5.66 -4.92
CA SER A 45 2.94 7.06 -4.53
C SER A 45 3.66 7.89 -5.60
N LYS A 46 4.75 7.36 -6.16
CA LYS A 46 5.44 7.97 -7.30
C LYS A 46 4.55 8.03 -8.54
N LYS A 47 3.85 6.94 -8.89
CA LYS A 47 2.96 6.87 -10.06
C LYS A 47 1.87 7.95 -10.06
N TYR A 48 1.29 8.24 -8.89
CA TYR A 48 0.20 9.22 -8.74
C TYR A 48 0.65 10.54 -8.10
N ASN A 49 1.97 10.77 -7.99
CA ASN A 49 2.56 11.98 -7.44
C ASN A 49 2.00 12.35 -6.04
N LEU A 50 1.85 11.34 -5.17
CA LEU A 50 1.41 11.52 -3.79
C LEU A 50 2.51 12.21 -2.98
N SER A 51 2.10 13.16 -2.13
CA SER A 51 3.01 13.79 -1.18
C SER A 51 3.42 12.79 -0.08
N PRO A 52 4.51 13.05 0.66
CA PRO A 52 4.90 12.19 1.79
C PRO A 52 3.76 11.97 2.79
N ARG A 53 2.96 13.02 3.08
CA ARG A 53 1.81 12.91 3.99
C ARG A 53 0.65 12.11 3.42
N GLU A 54 0.42 12.20 2.12
CA GLU A 54 -0.60 11.38 1.44
C GLU A 54 -0.17 9.90 1.39
N GLN A 55 1.13 9.63 1.21
CA GLN A 55 1.68 8.27 1.31
C GLN A 55 1.53 7.69 2.72
N ASP A 56 1.76 8.47 3.77
CA ASP A 56 1.52 8.04 5.15
C ASP A 56 0.05 7.69 5.38
N VAL A 57 -0.87 8.52 4.89
CA VAL A 57 -2.31 8.28 4.97
C VAL A 57 -2.69 7.01 4.19
N LEU A 58 -2.20 6.82 2.96
CA LEU A 58 -2.42 5.63 2.16
C LEU A 58 -1.93 4.36 2.87
N ARG A 59 -0.72 4.40 3.46
CA ARG A 59 -0.16 3.30 4.24
C ARG A 59 -1.09 2.91 5.40
N LEU A 60 -1.58 3.90 6.15
CA LEU A 60 -2.51 3.63 7.25
C LEU A 60 -3.87 3.09 6.76
N MET A 61 -4.36 3.54 5.60
CA MET A 61 -5.57 2.99 4.98
C MET A 61 -5.40 1.51 4.61
N ILE A 62 -4.22 1.11 4.13
CA ILE A 62 -3.86 -0.27 3.77
C ILE A 62 -3.75 -1.16 5.01
N ASP A 63 -3.18 -0.63 6.11
CA ASP A 63 -3.06 -1.30 7.41
C ASP A 63 -4.40 -1.47 8.16
N ARG A 64 -5.53 -1.33 7.45
CA ARG A 64 -6.91 -1.39 7.95
C ARG A 64 -7.26 -0.38 9.03
N VAL A 65 -6.60 0.77 9.05
CA VAL A 65 -7.07 1.92 9.82
C VAL A 65 -8.26 2.53 9.06
N VAL A 66 -9.48 2.19 9.50
CA VAL A 66 -10.69 2.34 8.68
C VAL A 66 -11.32 3.73 8.76
N ASN A 67 -11.20 4.44 9.88
CA ASN A 67 -11.82 5.75 10.06
C ASN A 67 -10.78 6.89 10.13
N ALA A 68 -11.25 8.12 9.96
CA ALA A 68 -10.40 9.31 9.99
C ALA A 68 -9.82 9.58 11.40
N GLU A 69 -10.50 9.11 12.45
CA GLU A 69 -10.11 9.28 13.85
C GLU A 69 -8.81 8.54 14.16
N ASP A 70 -8.74 7.25 13.86
CA ASP A 70 -7.56 6.44 14.12
C ASP A 70 -6.34 6.95 13.31
N ILE A 71 -6.54 7.38 12.06
CA ILE A 71 -5.48 7.99 11.23
C ILE A 71 -5.02 9.31 11.86
N SER A 72 -5.96 10.11 12.36
CA SER A 72 -5.68 11.40 12.98
C SER A 72 -4.81 11.23 14.24
N GLN A 73 -5.13 10.24 15.08
CA GLN A 73 -4.35 9.89 16.27
C GLN A 73 -2.95 9.39 15.92
N LYS A 74 -2.82 8.51 14.92
CA LYS A 74 -1.51 7.97 14.51
C LYS A 74 -0.59 9.00 13.88
N LEU A 75 -1.14 9.99 13.17
CA LEU A 75 -0.36 11.02 12.48
C LEU A 75 -0.22 12.32 13.29
N GLY A 76 -0.93 12.45 14.42
CA GLY A 76 -0.93 13.68 15.23
C GLY A 76 -1.54 14.88 14.51
N ILE A 77 -2.58 14.67 13.71
CA ILE A 77 -3.28 15.71 12.93
C ILE A 77 -4.78 15.69 13.20
N SER A 78 -5.55 16.67 12.70
CA SER A 78 -7.00 16.66 12.86
C SER A 78 -7.70 15.66 11.91
N GLN A 79 -8.88 15.16 12.28
CA GLN A 79 -9.72 14.36 11.37
C GLN A 79 -10.05 15.11 10.07
N ASN A 80 -10.21 16.44 10.14
CA ASN A 80 -10.44 17.27 8.96
C ASN A 80 -9.22 17.25 8.02
N THR A 81 -8.02 17.35 8.57
CA THR A 81 -6.76 17.22 7.82
C THR A 81 -6.65 15.85 7.15
N VAL A 82 -7.04 14.76 7.84
CA VAL A 82 -7.10 13.43 7.24
C VAL A 82 -8.08 13.40 6.05
N ARG A 83 -9.29 13.95 6.20
CA ARG A 83 -10.29 14.02 5.11
C ARG A 83 -9.76 14.79 3.91
N ILE A 84 -9.01 15.89 4.13
CA ILE A 84 -8.35 16.65 3.07
C ILE A 84 -7.31 15.78 2.34
N HIS A 85 -6.44 15.07 3.07
CA HIS A 85 -5.48 14.17 2.46
C HIS A 85 -6.16 13.06 1.64
N VAL A 86 -7.23 12.44 2.16
CA VAL A 86 -8.00 11.43 1.42
C VAL A 86 -8.63 12.02 0.16
N LYS A 87 -9.17 13.24 0.22
CA LYS A 87 -9.70 13.94 -0.96
C LYS A 87 -8.61 14.21 -2.00
N ASN A 88 -7.42 14.62 -1.58
CA ASN A 88 -6.32 14.85 -2.49
C ASN A 88 -5.83 13.53 -3.14
N ILE A 89 -5.76 12.45 -2.37
CA ILE A 89 -5.45 11.11 -2.91
C ILE A 89 -6.51 10.71 -3.94
N ASN A 90 -7.80 10.86 -3.63
CA ASN A 90 -8.90 10.60 -4.58
C ASN A 90 -8.68 11.34 -5.91
N ASN A 91 -8.43 12.65 -5.84
CA ASN A 91 -8.19 13.48 -7.03
C ASN A 91 -6.97 13.02 -7.84
N LYS A 92 -5.88 12.64 -7.16
CA LYS A 92 -4.63 12.20 -7.81
C LYS A 92 -4.74 10.82 -8.44
N VAL A 93 -5.42 9.89 -7.76
CA VAL A 93 -5.64 8.51 -8.22
C VAL A 93 -6.75 8.44 -9.27
N GLY A 94 -7.65 9.43 -9.31
CA GLY A 94 -8.88 9.39 -10.12
C GLY A 94 -9.99 8.56 -9.47
N ALA A 95 -9.93 8.36 -8.16
CA ALA A 95 -10.89 7.59 -7.37
C ALA A 95 -11.97 8.50 -6.76
N ARG A 96 -13.16 7.96 -6.53
CA ARG A 96 -14.28 8.68 -5.90
C ARG A 96 -14.48 8.29 -4.44
N SER A 97 -13.83 7.23 -3.99
CA SER A 97 -13.99 6.70 -2.65
C SER A 97 -12.70 6.07 -2.12
N LYS A 98 -12.60 5.97 -0.79
CA LYS A 98 -11.55 5.19 -0.12
C LYS A 98 -11.47 3.75 -0.65
N THR A 99 -12.62 3.13 -0.93
CA THR A 99 -12.68 1.78 -1.49
C THR A 99 -12.06 1.72 -2.87
N GLU A 100 -12.34 2.70 -3.74
CA GLU A 100 -11.72 2.79 -5.07
C GLU A 100 -10.22 3.04 -5.02
N ILE A 101 -9.72 3.86 -4.08
CA ILE A 101 -8.26 4.00 -3.85
C ILE A 101 -7.65 2.63 -3.55
N LEU A 102 -8.27 1.87 -2.65
CA LEU A 102 -7.76 0.55 -2.26
C LEU A 102 -7.85 -0.46 -3.41
N SER A 103 -8.91 -0.41 -4.23
CA SER A 103 -9.03 -1.23 -5.43
C SER A 103 -7.91 -0.90 -6.43
N ALA A 104 -7.71 0.38 -6.74
CA ALA A 104 -6.65 0.82 -7.64
C ALA A 104 -5.26 0.42 -7.12
N PHE A 105 -5.05 0.42 -5.80
CA PHE A 105 -3.82 -0.07 -5.21
C PHE A 105 -3.67 -1.59 -5.38
N ILE A 106 -4.75 -2.36 -5.22
CA ILE A 106 -4.74 -3.81 -5.46
C ILE A 106 -4.40 -4.13 -6.93
N ASP A 107 -5.04 -3.46 -7.89
CA ASP A 107 -4.79 -3.65 -9.33
C ASP A 107 -3.32 -3.28 -9.67
N PHE A 108 -2.82 -2.23 -9.03
CA PHE A 108 -1.41 -1.86 -9.13
C PHE A 108 -0.47 -2.95 -8.57
N LEU A 109 -0.80 -3.57 -7.44
CA LEU A 109 0.01 -4.64 -6.86
C LEU A 109 0.16 -5.82 -7.81
N GLU A 110 -0.93 -6.23 -8.46
CA GLU A 110 -0.93 -7.34 -9.42
C GLU A 110 0.05 -7.04 -10.57
N SER A 111 -0.11 -5.88 -11.21
CA SER A 111 0.80 -5.42 -12.28
C SER A 111 2.25 -5.27 -11.82
N TYR A 112 2.46 -4.80 -10.59
CA TYR A 112 3.78 -4.58 -10.00
C TYR A 112 4.53 -5.90 -9.80
N TYR A 113 3.88 -6.92 -9.27
CA TYR A 113 4.50 -8.23 -9.03
C TYR A 113 4.73 -9.00 -10.34
N GLU A 114 3.80 -8.96 -11.30
CA GLU A 114 4.01 -9.59 -12.62
C GLU A 114 5.29 -9.08 -13.31
N ARG A 115 5.57 -7.78 -13.20
CA ARG A 115 6.80 -7.17 -13.72
C ARG A 115 8.07 -7.65 -13.01
N ILE A 116 8.01 -7.84 -11.69
CA ILE A 116 9.16 -8.37 -10.93
C ILE A 116 9.42 -9.83 -11.28
N LEU A 117 8.37 -10.63 -11.47
CA LEU A 117 8.45 -12.07 -11.72
C LEU A 117 8.91 -12.44 -13.13
N SER A 118 8.67 -11.54 -14.07
CA SER A 118 9.17 -11.59 -15.44
C SER A 118 10.63 -11.15 -15.55
N GLY A 119 11.29 -10.76 -14.44
CA GLY A 119 12.70 -10.36 -14.42
C GLY A 119 12.94 -8.89 -14.75
N GLY A 120 11.89 -8.07 -14.81
CA GLY A 120 12.02 -6.62 -14.93
C GLY A 120 12.60 -6.03 -13.65
N ALA A 121 13.67 -5.23 -13.78
CA ALA A 121 14.22 -4.49 -12.66
C ALA A 121 13.11 -3.67 -11.99
N ALA A 122 13.01 -3.77 -10.66
CA ALA A 122 12.16 -2.91 -9.84
C ALA A 122 12.73 -1.49 -9.74
N GLU A 123 13.18 -0.91 -10.85
CA GLU A 123 13.67 0.46 -10.88
C GLU A 123 12.50 1.43 -11.06
N PRO A 124 12.30 2.38 -10.13
CA PRO A 124 11.32 3.44 -10.30
C PRO A 124 11.87 4.42 -11.32
N HIS A 125 11.52 4.24 -12.60
CA HIS A 125 11.78 5.14 -13.75
C HIS A 125 12.47 6.45 -13.33
N GLN A 126 13.78 6.51 -13.54
CA GLN A 126 14.50 7.77 -13.52
C GLN A 126 13.95 8.63 -14.65
N VAL A 127 13.41 9.79 -14.31
CA VAL A 127 13.36 10.95 -15.21
C VAL A 127 13.63 12.15 -14.31
N THR A 128 14.90 12.51 -14.22
CA THR A 128 15.32 13.86 -13.86
C THR A 128 15.83 14.47 -15.16
N THR A 129 15.09 15.44 -15.66
CA THR A 129 15.64 16.59 -16.39
C THR A 129 15.02 17.81 -15.74
#